data_AF-A0A484P542-F1
#
_entry.id   AF-A0A484P542-F1
#
_cell.length_a   1.000
_cell.length_b   1.000
_cell.length_c   1.000
_cell.angle_alpha   90.00
_cell.angle_beta   90.00
_cell.angle_gamma   90.00
#
_symmetry.space_group_name_H-M   'P 1'
#
loop_
_entity.id
_entity.type
_entity.pdbx_description
1 polymer ?
#
loop_
_entity_poly.entity_id
_entity_poly.type
_entity_poly.pdbx_seq_one_letter_code
_entity_poly.pdbx_strand_id
1 'polypeptide(L)'
;MAQEDWELGASLDALDDMLYGGYGAAKGNAPVRLRWLNAERSRARLGIGATRAHYLDKLARPDTFNHQHWLGALHALEAGHGPTYFEQICRVMASHPRFTLELA
;
A
#
# COMPACT_ATOMS: atom_id res chain seq x y z
N MET A 1 -14.08 11.06 4.37
CA MET A 1 -14.34 9.63 4.01
C MET A 1 -15.83 9.30 4.16
N ALA A 2 -16.27 8.04 4.01
CA ALA A 2 -17.68 7.68 4.23
C ALA A 2 -18.09 8.02 5.67
N GLN A 3 -18.95 9.04 5.83
CA GLN A 3 -19.44 9.54 7.12
C GLN A 3 -18.35 10.15 8.02
N GLU A 4 -17.25 10.64 7.44
CA GLU A 4 -16.16 11.27 8.17
C GLU A 4 -15.75 12.59 7.49
N ASP A 5 -15.51 13.64 8.28
CA ASP A 5 -15.13 14.98 7.79
C ASP A 5 -13.60 15.14 7.58
N TRP A 6 -12.85 14.04 7.65
CA TRP A 6 -11.40 13.99 7.45
C TRP A 6 -11.01 13.04 6.30
N GLU A 7 -9.77 13.18 5.84
CA GLU A 7 -9.16 12.38 4.77
C GLU A 7 -8.03 11.50 5.30
N LEU A 8 -7.92 10.28 4.76
CA LEU A 8 -6.78 9.41 5.03
C LEU A 8 -5.51 9.98 4.40
N GLY A 9 -4.41 9.90 5.14
CA GLY A 9 -3.09 10.15 4.57
C GLY A 9 -2.77 9.17 3.45
N ALA A 10 -2.11 9.65 2.39
CA ALA A 10 -1.70 8.83 1.25
C ALA A 10 -0.48 7.93 1.62
N SER A 11 -0.74 6.86 2.37
CA SER A 11 0.30 5.92 2.84
C SER A 11 -0.23 4.49 2.97
N LEU A 12 0.69 3.53 2.98
CA LEU A 12 0.35 2.12 3.23
C LEU A 12 -0.05 1.88 4.70
N ASP A 13 0.49 2.66 5.65
CA ASP A 13 0.10 2.58 7.06
C ASP A 13 -1.35 3.00 7.25
N ALA A 14 -1.77 4.11 6.61
CA ALA A 14 -3.16 4.55 6.64
C ALA A 14 -4.12 3.54 5.98
N LEU A 15 -3.66 2.84 4.92
CA LEU A 15 -4.41 1.74 4.34
C LEU A 15 -4.54 0.57 5.33
N ASP A 16 -3.45 0.16 5.96
CA ASP A 16 -3.42 -0.92 6.96
C ASP A 16 -4.35 -0.61 8.14
N ASP A 17 -4.29 0.62 8.68
CA ASP A 17 -5.17 1.11 9.74
C ASP A 17 -6.65 1.03 9.36
N MET A 18 -6.99 1.40 8.11
CA MET A 18 -8.38 1.35 7.64
C MET A 18 -8.93 -0.08 7.62
N LEU A 19 -8.08 -1.07 7.32
CA LEU A 19 -8.49 -2.47 7.21
C LEU A 19 -8.79 -3.12 8.57
N TYR A 20 -8.40 -2.51 9.68
CA TYR A 20 -8.89 -2.93 11.01
C TYR A 20 -10.38 -2.62 11.24
N GLY A 21 -11.02 -1.82 10.38
CA GLY A 21 -12.48 -1.64 10.38
C GLY A 21 -13.01 -0.70 11.46
N GLY A 22 -12.20 0.23 11.98
CA GLY A 22 -12.62 1.25 12.94
C GLY A 22 -13.54 2.32 12.33
N TYR A 23 -13.45 2.54 11.02
CA TYR A 23 -14.16 3.58 10.28
C TYR A 23 -14.44 3.15 8.82
N GLY A 24 -15.17 4.00 8.09
CA GLY A 24 -15.53 3.77 6.69
C GLY A 24 -16.66 2.75 6.47
N ALA A 25 -16.98 2.49 5.21
CA ALA A 25 -18.13 1.67 4.82
C ALA A 25 -18.01 0.19 5.26
N ALA A 26 -16.79 -0.29 5.49
CA ALA A 26 -16.50 -1.63 5.96
C ALA A 26 -16.31 -1.70 7.49
N LYS A 27 -16.89 -0.78 8.28
CA LYS A 27 -16.76 -0.77 9.74
C LYS A 27 -17.23 -2.08 10.40
N GLY A 28 -16.60 -2.47 11.50
CA GLY A 28 -16.93 -3.67 12.27
C GLY A 28 -16.07 -4.88 11.90
N ASN A 29 -16.59 -6.11 12.05
CA ASN A 29 -15.81 -7.34 11.85
C ASN A 29 -16.42 -8.33 10.83
N ALA A 30 -17.45 -7.92 10.07
CA ALA A 30 -18.08 -8.77 9.07
C ALA A 30 -17.16 -9.03 7.87
N PRO A 31 -17.05 -10.25 7.32
CA PRO A 31 -16.18 -10.54 6.18
C PRO A 31 -16.44 -9.62 4.98
N VAL A 32 -15.38 -9.20 4.30
CA VAL A 32 -15.44 -8.28 3.15
C VAL A 32 -14.73 -8.89 1.95
N ARG A 33 -15.35 -8.79 0.77
CA ARG A 33 -14.69 -9.09 -0.51
C ARG A 33 -14.31 -7.80 -1.20
N LEU A 34 -13.03 -7.65 -1.51
CA LEU A 34 -12.49 -6.52 -2.27
C LEU A 34 -12.12 -6.99 -3.66
N ARG A 35 -12.80 -6.46 -4.69
CA ARG A 35 -12.47 -6.73 -6.09
C ARG A 35 -11.65 -5.58 -6.64
N TRP A 36 -10.39 -5.82 -6.93
CA TRP A 36 -9.52 -4.83 -7.57
C TRP A 36 -9.63 -4.96 -9.08
N LEU A 37 -10.48 -4.12 -9.68
CA LEU A 37 -10.70 -4.09 -11.12
C LEU A 37 -9.48 -3.53 -11.86
N ASN A 38 -9.16 -4.13 -13.01
CA ASN A 38 -7.97 -3.83 -13.81
C ASN A 38 -6.67 -3.99 -13.00
N ALA A 39 -6.61 -5.06 -12.20
CA ALA A 39 -5.46 -5.36 -11.35
C ALA A 39 -4.17 -5.49 -12.17
N GLU A 40 -4.21 -6.10 -13.36
CA GLU A 40 -3.01 -6.24 -14.20
C GLU A 40 -2.49 -4.91 -14.76
N ARG A 41 -3.39 -3.99 -15.12
CA ARG A 41 -2.99 -2.63 -15.49
C ARG A 41 -2.36 -1.91 -14.30
N SER A 42 -2.90 -2.13 -13.11
CA SER A 42 -2.36 -1.56 -11.86
C SER A 42 -1.00 -2.17 -11.54
N ARG A 43 -0.82 -3.48 -11.69
CA ARG A 43 0.46 -4.19 -11.52
C ARG A 43 1.55 -3.61 -12.41
N ALA A 44 1.25 -3.37 -13.69
CA ALA A 44 2.20 -2.75 -14.61
C ALA A 44 2.56 -1.32 -14.20
N ARG A 45 1.57 -0.52 -13.78
CA ARG A 45 1.78 0.89 -13.39
C ARG A 45 2.43 1.08 -12.02
N LEU A 46 2.18 0.16 -11.09
CA LEU A 46 2.71 0.16 -9.72
C LEU A 46 3.89 -0.81 -9.57
N GLY A 47 4.52 -1.19 -10.69
CA GLY A 47 5.68 -2.06 -10.76
C GLY A 47 6.97 -1.37 -10.32
N ILE A 48 8.12 -1.93 -10.74
CA ILE A 48 9.45 -1.51 -10.30
C ILE A 48 9.69 -0.02 -10.51
N GLY A 49 9.38 0.52 -11.69
CA GLY A 49 9.64 1.93 -12.02
C GLY A 49 8.93 2.92 -11.09
N ALA A 50 7.64 2.71 -10.82
CA ALA A 50 6.87 3.54 -9.90
C ALA A 50 7.35 3.37 -8.44
N THR A 51 7.68 2.15 -8.05
CA THR A 51 8.19 1.86 -6.70
C THR A 51 9.53 2.54 -6.46
N ARG A 52 10.42 2.49 -7.45
CA ARG A 52 11.72 3.18 -7.43
C ARG A 52 11.54 4.69 -7.29
N ALA A 53 10.67 5.28 -8.11
CA ALA A 53 10.37 6.71 -8.06
C ALA A 53 9.84 7.12 -6.68
N HIS A 54 8.96 6.31 -6.09
CA HIS A 54 8.46 6.52 -4.73
C HIS A 54 9.58 6.53 -3.69
N TYR A 55 10.50 5.57 -3.73
CA TYR A 55 11.61 5.50 -2.78
C TYR A 55 12.60 6.67 -2.94
N LEU A 56 12.88 7.09 -4.18
CA LEU A 56 13.71 8.26 -4.45
C LEU A 56 13.07 9.56 -3.91
N ASP A 57 11.76 9.71 -4.06
CA ASP A 57 11.00 10.83 -3.48
C ASP A 57 11.02 10.83 -1.94
N LYS A 58 11.12 9.66 -1.30
CA LYS A 58 11.34 9.55 0.15
C LYS A 58 12.76 9.96 0.53
N LEU A 59 13.76 9.49 -0.21
CA LEU A 59 15.18 9.81 0.01
C LEU A 59 15.50 11.30 -0.20
N ALA A 60 14.76 11.99 -1.07
CA ALA A 60 14.87 13.43 -1.28
C ALA A 60 14.39 14.28 -0.08
N ARG A 61 13.77 13.66 0.95
CA ARG A 61 13.27 14.33 2.15
C ARG A 61 13.83 13.66 3.43
N PRO A 62 15.15 13.72 3.65
CA PRO A 62 15.81 13.02 4.75
C PRO A 62 15.40 13.54 6.14
N ASP A 63 14.92 14.79 6.24
CA ASP A 63 14.43 15.34 7.50
C ASP A 63 13.05 14.79 7.90
N THR A 64 12.32 14.18 6.96
CA THR A 64 10.98 13.63 7.18
C THR A 64 10.99 12.10 7.23
N PHE A 65 11.83 11.47 6.42
CA PHE A 65 11.86 10.02 6.26
C PHE A 65 13.20 9.42 6.65
N ASN A 66 13.17 8.22 7.23
CA ASN A 66 14.37 7.48 7.59
C ASN A 66 15.20 7.13 6.33
N HIS A 67 16.28 7.90 6.12
CA HIS A 67 17.13 7.76 4.94
C HIS A 67 17.73 6.35 4.81
N GLN A 68 18.26 5.77 5.89
CA GLN A 68 18.89 4.45 5.85
C GLN A 68 17.88 3.35 5.47
N HIS A 69 16.66 3.44 6.00
CA HIS A 69 15.58 2.52 5.65
C HIS A 69 15.25 2.56 4.16
N TRP A 70 15.00 3.76 3.60
CA TRP A 70 14.61 3.90 2.19
C TRP A 70 15.75 3.58 1.22
N LEU A 71 17.01 3.84 1.60
CA LEU A 71 18.17 3.47 0.80
C LEU A 71 18.29 1.95 0.72
N GLY A 72 18.11 1.24 1.84
CA GLY A 72 18.07 -0.22 1.87
C GLY A 72 16.91 -0.79 1.04
N ALA A 73 15.72 -0.20 1.14
CA ALA A 73 14.55 -0.61 0.35
C ALA A 73 14.77 -0.43 -1.16
N LEU A 74 15.41 0.68 -1.57
CA LEU A 74 15.78 0.93 -2.95
C LEU A 74 16.77 -0.11 -3.48
N HIS A 75 17.85 -0.39 -2.75
CA HIS A 75 18.81 -1.42 -3.15
C HIS A 75 18.17 -2.81 -3.23
N ALA A 76 17.31 -3.18 -2.27
CA ALA A 76 16.60 -4.44 -2.31
C ALA A 76 15.69 -4.54 -3.55
N LEU A 77 14.96 -3.48 -3.89
CA LEU A 77 14.12 -3.42 -5.10
C LEU A 77 14.96 -3.56 -6.37
N GLU A 78 16.06 -2.82 -6.50
CA GLU A 78 16.93 -2.86 -7.69
C GLU A 78 17.65 -4.21 -7.85
N ALA A 79 17.92 -4.91 -6.75
CA ALA A 79 18.44 -6.28 -6.75
C ALA A 79 17.37 -7.36 -7.02
N GLY A 80 16.09 -6.99 -7.14
CA GLY A 80 14.98 -7.94 -7.34
C GLY A 80 14.57 -8.71 -6.08
N HIS A 81 15.04 -8.29 -4.90
CA HIS A 81 14.69 -8.89 -3.60
C HIS A 81 13.58 -8.11 -2.87
N GLY A 82 13.34 -6.86 -3.27
CA GLY A 82 12.31 -5.99 -2.72
C GLY A 82 10.99 -6.04 -3.48
N PRO A 83 9.83 -5.87 -2.82
CA PRO A 83 8.54 -5.86 -3.49
C PRO A 83 8.30 -4.57 -4.26
N THR A 84 7.53 -4.68 -5.34
CA THR A 84 6.87 -3.55 -6.00
C THR A 84 5.77 -2.95 -5.13
N TYR A 85 5.33 -1.74 -5.45
CA TYR A 85 4.26 -1.04 -4.73
C TYR A 85 2.93 -1.81 -4.85
N PHE A 86 2.67 -2.42 -6.00
CA PHE A 86 1.53 -3.33 -6.17
C PHE A 86 1.55 -4.49 -5.17
N GLU A 87 2.71 -5.17 -5.06
CA GLU A 87 2.88 -6.30 -4.15
C GLU A 87 2.77 -5.87 -2.68
N GLN A 88 3.25 -4.67 -2.34
CA GLN A 88 3.08 -4.11 -0.99
C GLN A 88 1.60 -3.91 -0.63
N ILE A 89 0.79 -3.34 -1.53
CA ILE A 89 -0.66 -3.20 -1.32
C ILE A 89 -1.31 -4.58 -1.13
N CYS A 90 -0.97 -5.56 -1.96
CA CYS A 90 -1.47 -6.92 -1.82
C CYS A 90 -1.06 -7.57 -0.49
N ARG A 91 0.17 -7.33 -0.02
CA ARG A 91 0.64 -7.82 1.30
C ARG A 91 -0.13 -7.19 2.45
N VAL A 92 -0.37 -5.88 2.40
CA VAL A 92 -1.24 -5.20 3.37
C VAL A 92 -2.63 -5.81 3.34
N MET A 93 -3.27 -5.98 2.19
CA MET A 93 -4.59 -6.62 2.14
C MET A 93 -4.59 -8.05 2.71
N ALA A 94 -3.52 -8.82 2.44
CA ALA A 94 -3.39 -10.21 2.90
C ALA A 94 -3.11 -10.35 4.40
N SER A 95 -2.60 -9.32 5.09
CA SER A 95 -2.42 -9.34 6.55
C SER A 95 -3.73 -9.17 7.33
N HIS A 96 -4.86 -8.94 6.65
CA HIS A 96 -6.18 -8.76 7.25
C HIS A 96 -7.14 -9.90 6.84
N PRO A 97 -7.26 -10.98 7.64
CA PRO A 97 -8.03 -12.18 7.29
C PRO A 97 -9.53 -11.94 7.01
N ARG A 98 -10.06 -10.84 7.53
CA ARG A 98 -11.44 -10.40 7.29
C ARG A 98 -11.69 -10.00 5.83
N PHE A 99 -10.64 -9.60 5.11
CA PHE A 99 -10.70 -9.16 3.72
C PHE A 99 -10.23 -10.26 2.79
N THR A 100 -11.02 -10.54 1.76
CA THR A 100 -10.62 -11.40 0.65
C THR A 100 -10.40 -10.54 -0.59
N LEU A 101 -9.15 -10.46 -1.06
CA LEU A 101 -8.77 -9.74 -2.26
C LEU A 101 -8.96 -10.62 -3.50
N GLU A 102 -9.76 -10.15 -4.46
CA GLU A 102 -9.91 -10.70 -5.80
C GLU A 102 -9.27 -9.74 -6.80
N LEU A 103 -8.29 -10.22 -7.56
CA LEU A 103 -7.68 -9.47 -8.66
C LEU A 103 -8.48 -9.74 -9.93
N ALA A 104 -9.04 -8.69 -10.54
CA ALA A 104 -9.94 -8.78 -11.69
C ALA A 104 -9.55 -7.82 -12.82
#